data_AF-A0AAP6DA46-F1
#
_entry.id   AF-A0AAP6DA46-F1
#
_cell.length_a   1.000
_cell.length_b   1.000
_cell.length_c   1.000
_cell.angle_alpha   90.00
_cell.angle_beta   90.00
_cell.angle_gamma   90.00
#
_symmetry.space_group_name_H-M   'P 1'
#
loop_
_entity.id
_entity.type
_entity.pdbx_description
1 polymer ?
#
loop_
_entity_poly.entity_id
_entity_poly.type
_entity_poly.pdbx_seq_one_letter_code
_entity_poly.pdbx_strand_id
1 'polypeptide(L)'
;MNTSDKHRKLVEHTISSNTFPHQHKAAQQAFAQFEAGSRAVVIAAEMQSGKSGVALALSCLQRLSLSDEMIVDRKCLKDTLYLVTMADLALQEQAKQDLAASKNVVVSNFTNFETALKTHFKYQAPKLIIIDECHYGSSHDSVRYDKIFNYLEHYNSTCNVAFVSATPFSALYAAGEDSILRHNFNTSLVFHKTSDEYRGIRQMHRNNQIIKLDENSRDFCESSLLRSRFIRQIKEHEGAGWSLIRVPSSQAKVAKDVLLANGIEPHQIHIIGQKLVGIEEHELSSINDFKREYETAQLFDEKLIAITVAGFRAGVNFGQEMKESLINSWDSTIANIAAVVQANIGRACGYHENTTAKHYTNLDAVRAYGELLDHLESNHNSHEFEGLHLLFDQICSRYDVRGFDRGTTIAPVAETKITKELTASKAYSTKGYIAVPGKLRDPDFDFSIFTNDPELLEAISLIRQELIGEDGPYRKKNRALRGEHQNWIKAQWVNGATYDDGTQSCAKARALTFTSQLNQGEDISFNQVVNPGGGEKTEDKKVMASIFSTYNLSGQMDAFKRSLDSDDMEEICSLLDVEQDNTLIVLYQRGSLLETTSKDEQCLTHDIQTTLIRHNSVF
;
A
#
# COMPACT_ATOMS: atom_id res chain seq x y z
N MET A 1 -48.74 -11.64 -22.34
CA MET A 1 -47.46 -10.90 -22.28
C MET A 1 -47.31 -10.12 -23.57
N ASN A 2 -47.31 -8.80 -23.45
CA ASN A 2 -46.98 -7.93 -24.57
C ASN A 2 -45.49 -8.09 -24.92
N THR A 3 -45.07 -7.66 -26.11
CA THR A 3 -43.67 -7.75 -26.56
C THR A 3 -42.74 -6.99 -25.62
N SER A 4 -43.17 -5.83 -25.09
CA SER A 4 -42.42 -5.07 -24.08
C SER A 4 -42.11 -5.90 -22.83
N ASP A 5 -43.10 -6.59 -22.26
CA ASP A 5 -42.91 -7.49 -21.10
C ASP A 5 -41.86 -8.58 -21.37
N LYS A 6 -41.84 -9.14 -22.59
CA LYS A 6 -40.87 -10.17 -22.97
C LYS A 6 -39.45 -9.60 -22.96
N HIS A 7 -39.27 -8.39 -23.49
CA HIS A 7 -37.97 -7.71 -23.45
C HIS A 7 -37.54 -7.39 -22.02
N ARG A 8 -38.46 -6.91 -21.16
CA ARG A 8 -38.16 -6.64 -19.74
C ARG A 8 -37.71 -7.90 -19.01
N LYS A 9 -38.44 -9.01 -19.15
CA LYS A 9 -38.05 -10.30 -18.53
C LYS A 9 -36.69 -10.81 -19.01
N LEU A 10 -36.34 -10.61 -20.29
CA LEU A 10 -35.02 -10.97 -20.81
C LEU A 10 -33.90 -10.14 -20.18
N VAL A 11 -34.15 -8.85 -19.96
CA VAL A 11 -33.18 -7.95 -19.30
C VAL A 11 -33.04 -8.31 -17.82
N GLU A 12 -34.14 -8.54 -17.11
CA GLU A 12 -34.14 -9.02 -15.72
C GLU A 12 -33.40 -10.35 -15.57
N HIS A 13 -33.64 -11.29 -16.48
CA HIS A 13 -32.92 -12.56 -16.51
C HIS A 13 -31.41 -12.37 -16.76
N THR A 14 -31.04 -11.42 -17.63
CA THR A 14 -29.63 -11.07 -17.85
C THR A 14 -28.98 -10.58 -16.55
N ILE A 15 -29.65 -9.73 -15.77
CA ILE A 15 -29.15 -9.27 -14.47
C ILE A 15 -28.98 -10.46 -13.51
N SER A 16 -30.03 -11.26 -13.31
CA SER A 16 -30.03 -12.34 -12.31
C SER A 16 -29.02 -13.44 -12.61
N SER A 17 -28.74 -13.71 -13.88
CA SER A 17 -27.88 -14.83 -14.30
C SER A 17 -26.41 -14.45 -14.43
N ASN A 18 -26.07 -13.15 -14.50
CA ASN A 18 -24.71 -12.69 -14.80
C ASN A 18 -24.13 -11.75 -13.72
N THR A 19 -24.86 -11.47 -12.64
CA THR A 19 -24.40 -10.56 -11.58
C THR A 19 -24.63 -11.14 -10.19
N PHE A 20 -23.80 -10.74 -9.25
CA PHE A 20 -23.96 -11.08 -7.83
C PHE A 20 -24.83 -10.06 -7.09
N PRO A 21 -25.47 -10.44 -5.97
CA PRO A 21 -26.39 -9.56 -5.24
C PRO A 21 -25.79 -8.19 -4.88
N HIS A 22 -24.53 -8.15 -4.45
CA HIS A 22 -23.85 -6.92 -4.06
C HIS A 22 -23.54 -6.00 -5.27
N GLN A 23 -23.33 -6.56 -6.47
CA GLN A 23 -23.17 -5.81 -7.71
C GLN A 23 -24.49 -5.19 -8.16
N HIS A 24 -25.56 -6.00 -8.13
CA HIS A 24 -26.90 -5.54 -8.45
C HIS A 24 -27.34 -4.41 -7.51
N LYS A 25 -27.09 -4.54 -6.20
CA LYS A 25 -27.38 -3.51 -5.21
C LYS A 25 -26.66 -2.20 -5.51
N ALA A 26 -25.36 -2.24 -5.81
CA ALA A 26 -24.60 -1.04 -6.15
C ALA A 26 -25.13 -0.37 -7.43
N ALA A 27 -25.49 -1.16 -8.45
CA ALA A 27 -26.10 -0.63 -9.67
C ALA A 27 -27.48 0.00 -9.42
N GLN A 28 -28.33 -0.62 -8.59
CA GLN A 28 -29.62 -0.05 -8.19
C GLN A 28 -29.46 1.27 -7.43
N GLN A 29 -28.49 1.34 -6.51
CA GLN A 29 -28.18 2.57 -5.78
C GLN A 29 -27.72 3.67 -6.73
N ALA A 30 -26.80 3.37 -7.65
CA ALA A 30 -26.36 4.31 -8.67
C ALA A 30 -27.51 4.77 -9.58
N PHE A 31 -28.40 3.85 -9.97
CA PHE A 31 -29.55 4.18 -10.80
C PHE A 31 -30.56 5.06 -10.07
N ALA A 32 -30.81 4.80 -8.78
CA ALA A 32 -31.66 5.64 -7.95
C ALA A 32 -31.14 7.08 -7.81
N GLN A 33 -29.83 7.28 -7.82
CA GLN A 33 -29.25 8.64 -7.84
C GLN A 33 -29.57 9.37 -9.16
N PHE A 34 -29.57 8.66 -10.29
CA PHE A 34 -30.01 9.24 -11.56
C PHE A 34 -31.50 9.61 -11.53
N GLU A 35 -32.36 8.77 -10.96
CA GLU A 35 -33.78 9.07 -10.79
C GLU A 35 -34.02 10.25 -9.83
N ALA A 36 -33.14 10.44 -8.84
CA ALA A 36 -33.15 11.56 -7.92
C ALA A 36 -32.65 12.89 -8.52
N GLY A 37 -32.19 12.87 -9.78
CA GLY A 37 -31.79 14.08 -10.52
C GLY A 37 -30.28 14.31 -10.61
N SER A 38 -29.45 13.38 -10.15
CA SER A 38 -28.01 13.42 -10.44
C SER A 38 -27.79 13.09 -11.91
N ARG A 39 -26.92 13.85 -12.61
CA ARG A 39 -26.50 13.47 -13.97
C ARG A 39 -25.23 12.62 -13.95
N ALA A 40 -24.43 12.74 -12.90
CA ALA A 40 -23.20 11.99 -12.72
C ALA A 40 -23.23 11.18 -11.43
N VAL A 41 -22.75 9.93 -11.49
CA VAL A 41 -22.56 9.09 -10.31
C VAL A 41 -21.16 8.51 -10.32
N VAL A 42 -20.43 8.70 -9.22
CA VAL A 42 -19.15 8.06 -8.98
C VAL A 42 -19.38 6.80 -8.15
N ILE A 43 -19.10 5.65 -8.73
CA ILE A 43 -19.16 4.34 -8.11
C ILE A 43 -17.75 3.97 -7.63
N ALA A 44 -17.50 4.19 -6.35
CA ALA A 44 -16.28 3.78 -5.68
C ALA A 44 -16.31 2.27 -5.44
N ALA A 45 -15.45 1.52 -6.11
CA ALA A 45 -15.46 0.06 -6.07
C ALA A 45 -14.04 -0.51 -6.01
N GLU A 46 -13.72 -1.27 -4.97
CA GLU A 46 -12.38 -1.83 -4.76
C GLU A 46 -11.89 -2.70 -5.95
N MET A 47 -10.58 -2.94 -6.03
CA MET A 47 -9.99 -3.70 -7.13
C MET A 47 -10.48 -5.13 -7.18
N GLN A 48 -10.78 -5.64 -8.38
CA GLN A 48 -11.27 -7.02 -8.55
C GLN A 48 -12.56 -7.33 -7.75
N SER A 49 -13.31 -6.31 -7.34
CA SER A 49 -14.59 -6.45 -6.62
C SER A 49 -15.75 -6.90 -7.50
N GLY A 50 -15.58 -6.92 -8.83
CA GLY A 50 -16.65 -7.19 -9.79
C GLY A 50 -17.28 -5.93 -10.41
N LYS A 51 -16.47 -4.90 -10.68
CA LYS A 51 -16.87 -3.64 -11.34
C LYS A 51 -17.62 -3.86 -12.66
N SER A 52 -17.16 -4.78 -13.49
CA SER A 52 -17.84 -5.12 -14.75
C SER A 52 -19.28 -5.62 -14.53
N GLY A 53 -19.53 -6.37 -13.45
CA GLY A 53 -20.88 -6.83 -13.09
C GLY A 53 -21.79 -5.68 -12.64
N VAL A 54 -21.24 -4.68 -11.94
CA VAL A 54 -21.96 -3.44 -11.61
C VAL A 54 -22.34 -2.69 -12.89
N ALA A 55 -21.40 -2.54 -13.83
CA ALA A 55 -21.66 -1.89 -15.11
C ALA A 55 -22.69 -2.65 -15.97
N LEU A 56 -22.64 -3.99 -15.96
CA LEU A 56 -23.62 -4.83 -16.63
C LEU A 56 -25.02 -4.60 -16.05
N ALA A 57 -25.18 -4.69 -14.73
CA ALA A 57 -26.45 -4.44 -14.07
C ALA A 57 -26.96 -3.01 -14.34
N LEU A 58 -26.08 -2.00 -14.26
CA LEU A 58 -26.46 -0.61 -14.50
C LEU A 58 -26.93 -0.37 -15.94
N SER A 59 -26.28 -0.99 -16.93
CA SER A 59 -26.72 -0.94 -18.32
C SER A 59 -28.09 -1.60 -18.54
N CYS A 60 -28.40 -2.65 -17.76
CA CYS A 60 -29.70 -3.31 -17.82
C CYS A 60 -30.79 -2.46 -17.16
N LEU A 61 -30.50 -1.80 -16.03
CA LEU A 61 -31.42 -0.86 -15.38
C LEU A 61 -31.75 0.32 -16.30
N GLN A 62 -30.75 0.88 -17.00
CA GLN A 62 -30.98 1.88 -18.05
C GLN A 62 -31.90 1.35 -19.16
N ARG A 63 -31.75 0.09 -19.58
CA ARG A 63 -32.64 -0.50 -20.58
C ARG A 63 -34.07 -0.65 -20.06
N LEU A 64 -34.23 -1.05 -18.80
CA LEU A 64 -35.52 -1.19 -18.14
C LEU A 64 -36.22 0.16 -17.93
N SER A 65 -35.49 1.27 -17.88
CA SER A 65 -36.09 2.60 -17.73
C SER A 65 -36.75 3.14 -19.01
N LEU A 66 -36.61 2.46 -20.15
CA LEU A 66 -37.19 2.90 -21.41
C LEU A 66 -38.71 2.69 -21.45
N SER A 67 -39.39 3.50 -22.26
CA SER A 67 -40.82 3.31 -22.55
C SER A 67 -41.06 2.00 -23.31
N ASP A 68 -42.31 1.55 -23.32
CA ASP A 68 -42.71 0.33 -24.00
C ASP A 68 -42.49 0.38 -25.52
N GLU A 69 -42.57 1.57 -26.13
CA GLU A 69 -42.27 1.78 -27.55
C GLU A 69 -40.77 1.67 -27.82
N MET A 70 -39.95 2.29 -26.97
CA MET A 70 -38.49 2.32 -27.16
C MET A 70 -37.83 0.97 -26.86
N ILE A 71 -38.34 0.22 -25.87
CA ILE A 71 -37.71 -1.05 -25.46
C ILE A 71 -37.88 -2.15 -26.51
N VAL A 72 -38.92 -2.08 -27.34
CA VAL A 72 -39.18 -3.03 -28.44
C VAL A 72 -38.62 -2.58 -29.79
N ASP A 73 -38.24 -1.31 -29.95
CA ASP A 73 -37.61 -0.83 -31.18
C ASP A 73 -36.14 -1.30 -31.27
N ARG A 74 -35.87 -2.15 -32.27
CA ARG A 74 -34.53 -2.66 -32.58
C ARG A 74 -33.54 -1.54 -32.91
N LYS A 75 -33.97 -0.43 -33.54
CA LYS A 75 -33.09 0.72 -33.85
C LYS A 75 -32.62 1.41 -32.56
N CYS A 76 -33.44 1.34 -31.52
CA CYS A 76 -33.17 1.84 -30.19
C CYS A 76 -32.51 0.79 -29.27
N LEU A 77 -32.01 -0.34 -29.78
CA LEU A 77 -31.40 -1.36 -28.91
C LEU A 77 -30.15 -0.83 -28.18
N LYS A 78 -29.32 -0.03 -28.85
CA LYS A 78 -28.07 0.47 -28.29
C LYS A 78 -28.31 1.79 -27.55
N ASP A 79 -28.35 1.75 -26.22
CA ASP A 79 -28.65 2.91 -25.36
C ASP A 79 -27.54 3.20 -24.33
N THR A 80 -26.58 2.29 -24.17
CA THR A 80 -25.49 2.43 -23.20
C THR A 80 -24.14 2.36 -23.90
N LEU A 81 -23.27 3.32 -23.64
CA LEU A 81 -21.89 3.34 -24.12
C LEU A 81 -20.93 3.10 -22.95
N TYR A 82 -20.14 2.04 -23.03
CA TYR A 82 -19.08 1.73 -22.08
C TYR A 82 -17.74 2.19 -22.64
N LEU A 83 -17.00 2.98 -21.88
CA LEU A 83 -15.72 3.54 -22.27
C LEU A 83 -14.64 3.05 -21.33
N VAL A 84 -13.65 2.39 -21.91
CA VAL A 84 -12.35 2.19 -21.26
C VAL A 84 -11.47 3.41 -21.56
N THR A 85 -10.78 3.92 -20.54
CA THR A 85 -9.93 5.11 -20.66
C THR A 85 -8.76 4.91 -21.62
N MET A 86 -8.19 3.71 -21.65
CA MET A 86 -6.97 3.40 -22.40
C MET A 86 -7.24 2.88 -23.81
N ALA A 87 -6.33 3.17 -24.75
CA ALA A 87 -6.34 2.59 -26.11
C ALA A 87 -5.88 1.11 -26.15
N ASP A 88 -5.86 0.42 -25.01
CA ASP A 88 -5.42 -0.97 -24.91
C ASP A 88 -6.51 -1.91 -25.45
N LEU A 89 -6.19 -2.60 -26.55
CA LEU A 89 -7.09 -3.55 -27.20
C LEU A 89 -7.42 -4.73 -26.28
N ALA A 90 -6.51 -5.17 -25.41
CA ALA A 90 -6.76 -6.30 -24.51
C ALA A 90 -7.82 -5.95 -23.46
N LEU A 91 -7.71 -4.76 -22.85
CA LEU A 91 -8.72 -4.27 -21.89
C LEU A 91 -10.08 -4.07 -22.56
N GLN A 92 -10.09 -3.54 -23.79
CA GLN A 92 -11.33 -3.38 -24.54
C GLN A 92 -11.99 -4.71 -24.88
N GLU A 93 -11.22 -5.73 -25.29
CA GLU A 93 -11.75 -7.07 -25.56
C GLU A 93 -12.24 -7.77 -24.29
N GLN A 94 -11.54 -7.62 -23.17
CA GLN A 94 -12.01 -8.12 -21.87
C GLN A 94 -13.34 -7.47 -21.48
N ALA A 95 -13.46 -6.14 -21.59
CA ALA A 95 -14.72 -5.45 -21.31
C ALA A 95 -15.86 -5.88 -22.25
N LYS A 96 -15.57 -6.18 -23.52
CA LYS A 96 -16.56 -6.75 -24.45
C LYS A 96 -17.04 -8.13 -24.02
N GLN A 97 -16.14 -8.97 -23.51
CA GLN A 97 -16.48 -10.30 -23.01
C GLN A 97 -17.31 -10.20 -21.73
N ASP A 98 -16.87 -9.40 -20.76
CA ASP A 98 -17.56 -9.20 -19.49
C ASP A 98 -18.99 -8.66 -19.67
N LEU A 99 -19.19 -7.77 -20.66
CA LEU A 99 -20.48 -7.14 -20.94
C LEU A 99 -21.28 -7.84 -22.05
N ALA A 100 -20.81 -8.99 -22.56
CA ALA A 100 -21.38 -9.64 -23.73
C ALA A 100 -22.86 -10.05 -23.57
N ALA A 101 -23.30 -10.33 -22.34
CA ALA A 101 -24.69 -10.66 -22.03
C ALA A 101 -25.63 -9.45 -22.21
N SER A 102 -25.14 -8.22 -21.98
CA SER A 102 -25.90 -6.98 -22.12
C SER A 102 -25.92 -6.50 -23.58
N LYS A 103 -26.98 -6.85 -24.31
CA LYS A 103 -27.06 -6.57 -25.76
C LYS A 103 -27.27 -5.09 -26.10
N ASN A 104 -27.64 -4.24 -25.14
CA ASN A 104 -27.80 -2.80 -25.34
C ASN A 104 -26.50 -2.00 -25.20
N VAL A 105 -25.41 -2.64 -24.73
CA VAL A 105 -24.11 -1.97 -24.54
C VAL A 105 -23.31 -1.93 -25.84
N VAL A 106 -22.55 -0.84 -26.00
CA VAL A 106 -21.47 -0.69 -26.97
C VAL A 106 -20.19 -0.42 -26.18
N VAL A 107 -19.16 -1.24 -26.36
CA VAL A 107 -17.85 -1.07 -25.70
C VAL A 107 -16.88 -0.38 -26.65
N SER A 108 -16.34 0.77 -26.24
CA SER A 108 -15.35 1.54 -26.99
C SER A 108 -14.27 2.08 -26.03
N ASN A 109 -13.35 2.87 -26.58
CA ASN A 109 -12.35 3.61 -25.83
C ASN A 109 -12.45 5.12 -26.14
N PHE A 110 -11.74 5.95 -25.39
CA PHE A 110 -11.82 7.41 -25.54
C PHE A 110 -11.32 7.88 -26.93
N THR A 111 -10.30 7.24 -27.49
CA THR A 111 -9.78 7.55 -28.84
C THR A 111 -10.87 7.35 -29.91
N ASN A 112 -11.71 6.33 -29.74
CA ASN A 112 -12.75 5.94 -30.68
C ASN A 112 -14.16 6.42 -30.27
N PHE A 113 -14.27 7.34 -29.31
CA PHE A 113 -15.54 7.82 -28.77
C PHE A 113 -16.48 8.39 -29.87
N GLU A 114 -15.99 9.37 -30.64
CA GLU A 114 -16.78 10.02 -31.69
C GLU A 114 -17.17 9.03 -32.80
N THR A 115 -16.28 8.11 -33.16
CA THR A 115 -16.54 7.05 -34.14
C THR A 115 -17.62 6.09 -33.65
N ALA A 116 -17.60 5.73 -32.37
CA ALA A 116 -18.61 4.87 -31.75
C ALA A 116 -19.99 5.55 -31.78
N LEU A 117 -20.07 6.84 -31.45
CA LEU A 117 -21.31 7.63 -31.55
C LEU A 117 -21.88 7.60 -32.97
N LYS A 118 -21.07 7.93 -33.98
CA LYS A 118 -21.49 7.96 -35.38
C LYS A 118 -21.90 6.58 -35.92
N THR A 119 -21.28 5.50 -35.43
CA THR A 119 -21.49 4.15 -35.97
C THR A 119 -22.67 3.44 -35.32
N HIS A 120 -22.78 3.51 -33.98
CA HIS A 120 -23.70 2.69 -33.21
C HIS A 120 -24.91 3.46 -32.65
N PHE A 121 -24.82 4.78 -32.54
CA PHE A 121 -25.84 5.64 -31.94
C PHE A 121 -26.52 6.56 -32.97
N LYS A 122 -26.74 6.03 -34.18
CA LYS A 122 -27.33 6.78 -35.32
C LYS A 122 -28.79 7.17 -35.12
N TYR A 123 -29.56 6.29 -34.50
CA TYR A 123 -31.01 6.46 -34.34
C TYR A 123 -31.39 7.03 -32.97
N GLN A 124 -30.50 6.90 -31.98
CA GLN A 124 -30.63 7.51 -30.67
C GLN A 124 -29.24 7.75 -30.09
N ALA A 125 -29.07 8.89 -29.43
CA ALA A 125 -27.91 9.14 -28.60
C ALA A 125 -27.91 8.20 -27.38
N PRO A 126 -26.73 7.85 -26.81
CA PRO A 126 -26.67 7.08 -25.58
C PRO A 126 -27.46 7.79 -24.46
N LYS A 127 -28.14 6.99 -23.64
CA LYS A 127 -28.84 7.44 -22.43
C LYS A 127 -27.96 7.31 -21.20
N LEU A 128 -27.03 6.35 -21.23
CA LEU A 128 -26.02 6.15 -20.20
C LEU A 128 -24.63 6.02 -20.84
N ILE A 129 -23.65 6.72 -20.27
CA ILE A 129 -22.22 6.49 -20.51
C ILE A 129 -21.61 5.94 -19.22
N ILE A 130 -20.96 4.78 -19.30
CA ILE A 130 -20.20 4.19 -18.19
C ILE A 130 -18.71 4.34 -18.52
N ILE A 131 -17.94 4.90 -17.61
CA ILE A 131 -16.49 5.08 -17.73
C ILE A 131 -15.82 4.20 -16.68
N ASP A 132 -15.00 3.26 -17.13
CA ASP A 132 -14.26 2.32 -16.28
C ASP A 132 -12.77 2.66 -16.21
N GLU A 133 -12.16 2.35 -15.07
CA GLU A 133 -10.76 2.65 -14.73
C GLU A 133 -10.39 4.12 -15.01
N CYS A 134 -11.11 5.03 -14.34
CA CYS A 134 -10.80 6.45 -14.39
C CYS A 134 -9.52 6.76 -13.59
N HIS A 135 -8.37 6.64 -14.26
CA HIS A 135 -7.08 7.08 -13.75
C HIS A 135 -6.62 8.26 -14.59
N TYR A 136 -6.38 9.39 -13.95
CA TYR A 136 -5.81 10.54 -14.63
C TYR A 136 -4.34 10.22 -14.91
N GLY A 137 -4.04 9.86 -16.16
CA GLY A 137 -2.67 9.70 -16.62
C GLY A 137 -2.03 11.09 -16.71
N SER A 138 -1.05 11.36 -15.86
CA SER A 138 -0.20 12.56 -15.86
C SER A 138 0.80 12.62 -17.02
N SER A 139 0.79 11.65 -17.92
CA SER A 139 1.62 11.68 -19.12
C SER A 139 1.00 12.57 -20.20
N HIS A 140 1.83 13.15 -21.06
CA HIS A 140 1.45 13.97 -22.22
C HIS A 140 0.38 13.35 -23.17
N ASP A 141 0.07 12.05 -23.01
CA ASP A 141 -1.01 11.30 -23.67
C ASP A 141 -2.35 11.31 -22.88
N SER A 142 -2.50 12.21 -21.89
CA SER A 142 -3.64 12.29 -20.99
C SER A 142 -4.97 12.29 -21.76
N VAL A 143 -5.81 11.31 -21.42
CA VAL A 143 -7.17 11.14 -21.94
C VAL A 143 -7.99 12.38 -21.54
N ARG A 144 -8.27 13.26 -22.50
CA ARG A 144 -9.01 14.51 -22.24
C ARG A 144 -10.50 14.24 -22.09
N TYR A 145 -10.95 14.16 -20.85
CA TYR A 145 -12.36 14.06 -20.47
C TYR A 145 -13.20 15.22 -21.04
N ASP A 146 -12.56 16.38 -21.30
CA ASP A 146 -13.12 17.50 -22.08
C ASP A 146 -14.03 17.08 -23.22
N LYS A 147 -13.63 16.11 -24.07
CA LYS A 147 -14.45 15.73 -25.23
C LYS A 147 -15.79 15.13 -24.82
N ILE A 148 -15.79 14.31 -23.78
CA ILE A 148 -16.99 13.66 -23.27
C ILE A 148 -17.84 14.69 -22.53
N PHE A 149 -17.24 15.53 -21.68
CA PHE A 149 -17.97 16.55 -20.96
C PHE A 149 -18.59 17.60 -21.90
N ASN A 150 -17.83 18.06 -22.90
CA ASN A 150 -18.36 18.94 -23.94
C ASN A 150 -19.53 18.29 -24.69
N TYR A 151 -19.44 16.99 -25.00
CA TYR A 151 -20.55 16.23 -25.58
C TYR A 151 -21.78 16.20 -24.66
N LEU A 152 -21.60 15.90 -23.38
CA LEU A 152 -22.68 15.81 -22.38
C LEU A 152 -23.33 17.16 -22.05
N GLU A 153 -22.58 18.26 -22.16
CA GLU A 153 -23.08 19.61 -21.90
C GLU A 153 -23.80 20.21 -23.11
N HIS A 154 -23.21 20.09 -24.31
CA HIS A 154 -23.67 20.84 -25.48
C HIS A 154 -24.48 20.00 -26.47
N TYR A 155 -24.31 18.67 -26.49
CA TYR A 155 -24.90 17.80 -27.52
C TYR A 155 -25.87 16.75 -26.95
N ASN A 156 -25.68 16.29 -25.72
CA ASN A 156 -26.53 15.28 -25.08
C ASN A 156 -26.76 15.58 -23.59
N SER A 157 -27.49 16.66 -23.33
CA SER A 157 -27.83 17.16 -21.99
C SER A 157 -28.71 16.22 -21.16
N THR A 158 -29.28 15.18 -21.78
CA THR A 158 -30.15 14.19 -21.11
C THR A 158 -29.43 12.89 -20.74
N CYS A 159 -28.16 12.73 -21.14
CA CYS A 159 -27.41 11.52 -20.85
C CYS A 159 -26.85 11.56 -19.43
N ASN A 160 -26.98 10.42 -18.75
CA ASN A 160 -26.39 10.15 -17.46
C ASN A 160 -24.97 9.57 -17.64
N VAL A 161 -24.09 9.84 -16.70
CA VAL A 161 -22.72 9.32 -16.70
C VAL A 161 -22.39 8.62 -15.38
N ALA A 162 -21.85 7.41 -15.46
CA ALA A 162 -21.38 6.63 -14.33
C ALA A 162 -19.87 6.44 -14.42
N PHE A 163 -19.15 6.70 -13.34
CA PHE A 163 -17.71 6.45 -13.24
C PHE A 163 -17.49 5.29 -12.30
N VAL A 164 -16.86 4.21 -12.75
CA VAL A 164 -16.59 3.02 -11.93
C VAL A 164 -15.09 2.91 -11.71
N SER A 165 -14.63 3.01 -10.46
CA SER A 165 -13.19 3.03 -10.20
C SER A 165 -12.80 2.57 -8.80
N ALA A 166 -11.65 1.91 -8.75
CA ALA A 166 -10.97 1.56 -7.51
C ALA A 166 -10.25 2.72 -6.85
N THR A 167 -9.94 3.77 -7.61
CA THR A 167 -9.27 4.98 -7.11
C THR A 167 -10.05 6.21 -7.60
N PRO A 168 -11.30 6.39 -7.14
CA PRO A 168 -12.21 7.40 -7.67
C PRO A 168 -11.73 8.84 -7.42
N PHE A 169 -10.83 9.05 -6.45
CA PHE A 169 -10.26 10.36 -6.11
C PHE A 169 -9.63 11.08 -7.30
N SER A 170 -8.95 10.33 -8.19
CA SER A 170 -8.36 10.91 -9.41
C SER A 170 -9.38 11.45 -10.39
N ALA A 171 -10.59 10.87 -10.44
CA ALA A 171 -11.67 11.40 -11.27
C ALA A 171 -12.44 12.51 -10.58
N LEU A 172 -12.58 12.45 -9.25
CA LEU A 172 -13.24 13.49 -8.46
C LEU A 172 -12.47 14.81 -8.53
N TYR A 173 -11.13 14.79 -8.40
CA TYR A 173 -10.32 16.01 -8.24
C TYR A 173 -9.33 16.27 -9.37
N ALA A 174 -9.63 15.83 -10.59
CA ALA A 174 -8.89 16.28 -11.76
C ALA A 174 -8.81 17.83 -11.75
N ALA A 175 -7.62 18.38 -11.91
CA ALA A 175 -7.40 19.82 -11.78
C ALA A 175 -8.09 20.60 -12.92
N GLY A 176 -8.85 21.64 -12.57
CA GLY A 176 -9.38 22.63 -13.52
C GLY A 176 -10.72 22.23 -14.16
N GLU A 177 -10.90 22.64 -15.42
CA GLU A 177 -12.13 22.39 -16.19
C GLU A 177 -12.40 20.88 -16.38
N ASP A 178 -11.42 19.99 -16.26
CA ASP A 178 -11.59 18.53 -16.44
C ASP A 178 -12.25 17.80 -15.25
N SER A 179 -12.68 18.49 -14.18
CA SER A 179 -13.30 17.83 -13.02
C SER A 179 -14.74 17.40 -13.28
N ILE A 180 -15.11 16.20 -12.82
CA ILE A 180 -16.51 15.73 -12.75
C ILE A 180 -17.33 16.49 -11.70
N LEU A 181 -16.68 17.25 -10.81
CA LEU A 181 -17.35 18.04 -9.77
C LEU A 181 -17.90 19.38 -10.29
N ARG A 182 -17.94 19.60 -11.62
CA ARG A 182 -18.65 20.74 -12.20
C ARG A 182 -20.10 20.79 -11.71
N HIS A 183 -20.55 21.97 -11.29
CA HIS A 183 -21.86 22.18 -10.67
C HIS A 183 -23.06 21.74 -11.52
N ASN A 184 -22.91 21.64 -12.84
CA ASN A 184 -23.99 21.28 -13.78
C ASN A 184 -24.30 19.77 -13.83
N PHE A 185 -23.47 18.90 -13.25
CA PHE A 185 -23.70 17.46 -13.26
C PHE A 185 -24.41 16.92 -12.01
N ASN A 186 -24.51 17.70 -10.93
CA ASN A 186 -25.08 17.26 -9.65
C ASN A 186 -24.59 15.85 -9.27
N THR A 187 -23.28 15.73 -9.07
CA THR A 187 -22.62 14.43 -8.92
C THR A 187 -23.03 13.76 -7.59
N SER A 188 -23.25 12.44 -7.59
CA SER A 188 -23.44 11.64 -6.37
C SER A 188 -22.33 10.60 -6.19
N LEU A 189 -22.06 10.22 -4.94
CA LEU A 189 -21.16 9.11 -4.61
C LEU A 189 -21.94 7.85 -4.21
N VAL A 190 -21.60 6.72 -4.84
CA VAL A 190 -22.09 5.39 -4.44
C VAL A 190 -20.88 4.50 -4.14
N PHE A 191 -20.79 4.05 -2.90
CA PHE A 191 -19.81 3.02 -2.51
C PHE A 191 -20.32 1.61 -2.82
N HIS A 192 -19.56 0.84 -3.59
CA HIS A 192 -19.84 -0.58 -3.87
C HIS A 192 -19.34 -1.44 -2.71
N LYS A 193 -20.25 -1.78 -1.81
CA LYS A 193 -19.98 -2.73 -0.74
C LYS A 193 -19.87 -4.15 -1.30
N THR A 194 -18.74 -4.80 -1.09
CA THR A 194 -18.48 -6.20 -1.49
C THR A 194 -19.12 -7.19 -0.53
N SER A 195 -19.18 -8.48 -0.91
CA SER A 195 -19.58 -9.55 0.01
C SER A 195 -18.45 -9.88 1.00
N ASP A 196 -18.76 -10.63 2.05
CA ASP A 196 -17.79 -11.02 3.07
C ASP A 196 -16.70 -11.98 2.55
N GLU A 197 -16.96 -12.62 1.41
CA GLU A 197 -16.02 -13.51 0.71
C GLU A 197 -14.92 -12.74 -0.05
N TYR A 198 -15.11 -11.44 -0.26
CA TYR A 198 -14.14 -10.62 -0.96
C TYR A 198 -12.91 -10.31 -0.09
N ARG A 199 -11.73 -10.62 -0.64
CA ARG A 199 -10.42 -10.28 -0.10
C ARG A 199 -9.87 -9.06 -0.82
N GLY A 200 -10.04 -7.90 -0.21
CA GLY A 200 -9.44 -6.64 -0.66
C GLY A 200 -8.16 -6.28 0.10
N ILE A 201 -7.60 -5.13 -0.26
CA ILE A 201 -6.39 -4.59 0.34
C ILE A 201 -6.57 -4.37 1.85
N ARG A 202 -7.76 -3.91 2.30
CA ARG A 202 -8.08 -3.73 3.73
C ARG A 202 -8.01 -5.06 4.50
N GLN A 203 -8.52 -6.15 3.92
CA GLN A 203 -8.48 -7.49 4.50
C GLN A 203 -7.04 -8.03 4.54
N MET A 204 -6.28 -7.88 3.46
CA MET A 204 -4.86 -8.29 3.41
C MET A 204 -4.02 -7.55 4.44
N HIS A 205 -4.26 -6.25 4.62
CA HIS A 205 -3.61 -5.46 5.67
C HIS A 205 -3.96 -5.99 7.07
N ARG A 206 -5.24 -6.26 7.35
CA ARG A 206 -5.70 -6.84 8.64
C ARG A 206 -5.13 -8.24 8.91
N ASN A 207 -4.88 -9.03 7.87
CA ASN A 207 -4.34 -10.38 7.96
C ASN A 207 -2.80 -10.43 8.00
N ASN A 208 -2.11 -9.29 8.15
CA ASN A 208 -0.64 -9.19 8.15
C ASN A 208 0.01 -9.78 6.88
N GLN A 209 -0.65 -9.62 5.73
CA GLN A 209 -0.15 -10.07 4.43
C GLN A 209 0.75 -9.04 3.76
N ILE A 210 0.90 -7.82 4.30
CA ILE A 210 1.67 -6.74 3.67
C ILE A 210 3.02 -6.56 4.38
N ILE A 211 4.09 -6.53 3.60
CA ILE A 211 5.46 -6.25 4.06
C ILE A 211 5.88 -4.90 3.47
N LYS A 212 6.30 -3.97 4.32
CA LYS A 212 6.72 -2.64 3.90
C LYS A 212 8.03 -2.73 3.12
N LEU A 213 8.03 -2.20 1.90
CA LEU A 213 9.24 -1.81 1.18
C LEU A 213 9.45 -0.32 1.40
N ASP A 214 10.58 0.06 1.97
CA ASP A 214 10.99 1.47 2.06
C ASP A 214 11.69 1.92 0.78
N GLU A 215 12.04 3.20 0.69
CA GLU A 215 12.70 3.75 -0.49
C GLU A 215 14.07 3.14 -0.77
N ASN A 216 14.74 2.62 0.26
CA ASN A 216 16.11 2.11 0.22
C ASN A 216 16.15 0.59 -0.06
N SER A 217 15.04 -0.12 0.14
CA SER A 217 14.98 -1.59 0.06
C SER A 217 14.00 -2.11 -1.00
N ARG A 218 13.36 -1.22 -1.76
CA ARG A 218 12.33 -1.58 -2.75
C ARG A 218 12.86 -2.11 -4.08
N ASP A 219 14.09 -1.78 -4.46
CA ASP A 219 14.65 -2.27 -5.71
C ASP A 219 14.95 -3.77 -5.56
N PHE A 220 14.21 -4.60 -6.30
CA PHE A 220 14.40 -6.05 -6.29
C PHE A 220 15.78 -6.47 -6.83
N CYS A 221 16.37 -5.66 -7.70
CA CYS A 221 17.69 -5.95 -8.28
C CYS A 221 18.81 -5.69 -7.27
N GLU A 222 18.58 -4.83 -6.28
CA GLU A 222 19.54 -4.54 -5.22
C GLU A 222 19.49 -5.61 -4.12
N SER A 223 20.64 -5.84 -3.48
CA SER A 223 20.72 -6.82 -2.39
C SER A 223 20.08 -6.25 -1.13
N SER A 224 19.00 -6.88 -0.69
CA SER A 224 18.33 -6.53 0.56
C SER A 224 17.88 -7.79 1.31
N LEU A 225 17.76 -7.67 2.63
CA LEU A 225 17.20 -8.73 3.48
C LEU A 225 15.78 -9.10 3.05
N LEU A 226 14.98 -8.12 2.63
CA LEU A 226 13.63 -8.33 2.14
C LEU A 226 13.63 -9.16 0.86
N ARG A 227 14.56 -8.91 -0.08
CA ARG A 227 14.72 -9.73 -1.28
C ARG A 227 15.10 -11.16 -0.93
N SER A 228 16.05 -11.35 -0.01
CA SER A 228 16.42 -12.69 0.47
C SER A 228 15.24 -13.41 1.11
N ARG A 229 14.43 -12.70 1.91
CA ARG A 229 13.20 -13.24 2.51
C ARG A 229 12.16 -13.61 1.45
N PHE A 230 11.96 -12.78 0.44
CA PHE A 230 11.07 -13.06 -0.68
C PHE A 230 11.48 -14.36 -1.40
N ILE A 231 12.76 -14.51 -1.74
CA ILE A 231 13.28 -15.71 -2.42
C ILE A 231 13.17 -16.94 -1.51
N ARG A 232 13.50 -16.80 -0.22
CA ARG A 232 13.38 -17.88 0.78
C ARG A 232 11.96 -18.42 0.85
N GLN A 233 10.96 -17.55 0.90
CA GLN A 233 9.54 -17.95 0.92
C GLN A 233 9.15 -18.82 -0.28
N ILE A 234 9.66 -18.51 -1.48
CA ILE A 234 9.39 -19.33 -2.66
C ILE A 234 10.04 -20.71 -2.52
N LYS A 235 11.30 -20.75 -2.08
CA LYS A 235 12.03 -22.01 -1.92
C LYS A 235 11.41 -22.92 -0.86
N GLU A 236 11.01 -22.35 0.27
CA GLU A 236 10.42 -23.06 1.41
C GLU A 236 8.94 -23.38 1.24
N HIS A 237 8.23 -22.75 0.30
CA HIS A 237 6.83 -23.04 0.04
C HIS A 237 6.65 -24.51 -0.35
N GLU A 238 5.76 -25.20 0.38
CA GLU A 238 5.40 -26.58 0.10
C GLU A 238 4.34 -26.63 -1.01
N GLY A 239 4.64 -27.46 -2.01
CA GLY A 239 3.78 -27.70 -3.14
C GLY A 239 3.76 -26.62 -4.21
N ALA A 240 2.79 -26.75 -5.12
CA ALA A 240 2.63 -25.82 -6.22
C ALA A 240 2.25 -24.41 -5.75
N GLY A 241 2.74 -23.42 -6.49
CA GLY A 241 2.41 -22.02 -6.23
C GLY A 241 3.17 -21.09 -7.14
N TRP A 242 2.94 -19.80 -6.99
CA TRP A 242 3.64 -18.83 -7.83
C TRP A 242 3.86 -17.51 -7.13
N SER A 243 4.79 -16.73 -7.68
CA SER A 243 5.17 -15.42 -7.16
C SER A 243 5.17 -14.37 -8.26
N LEU A 244 4.90 -13.13 -7.87
CA LEU A 244 4.76 -12.02 -8.82
C LEU A 244 5.70 -10.88 -8.48
N ILE A 245 6.63 -10.58 -9.38
CA ILE A 245 7.59 -9.48 -9.24
C ILE A 245 7.24 -8.39 -10.24
N ARG A 246 7.19 -7.14 -9.80
CA ARG A 246 7.09 -5.96 -10.67
C ARG A 246 8.33 -5.11 -10.55
N VAL A 247 9.01 -4.88 -11.67
CA VAL A 247 10.23 -4.08 -11.77
C VAL A 247 10.14 -3.02 -12.88
N PRO A 248 11.01 -1.99 -12.90
CA PRO A 248 11.16 -1.11 -14.05
C PRO A 248 11.45 -1.87 -15.35
N SER A 249 11.06 -1.31 -16.50
CA SER A 249 11.21 -1.97 -17.81
C SER A 249 12.65 -2.32 -18.17
N SER A 250 13.62 -1.49 -17.74
CA SER A 250 15.06 -1.71 -17.92
C SER A 250 15.64 -2.80 -17.02
N GLN A 251 14.92 -3.26 -16.00
CA GLN A 251 15.43 -4.14 -14.95
C GLN A 251 14.92 -5.59 -15.04
N ALA A 252 13.97 -5.91 -15.93
CA ALA A 252 13.39 -7.25 -16.00
C ALA A 252 14.43 -8.36 -16.23
N LYS A 253 15.45 -8.11 -17.06
CA LYS A 253 16.56 -9.06 -17.26
C LYS A 253 17.42 -9.23 -16.01
N VAL A 254 17.76 -8.12 -15.35
CA VAL A 254 18.54 -8.13 -14.11
C VAL A 254 17.81 -8.90 -13.00
N ALA A 255 16.50 -8.71 -12.87
CA ALA A 255 15.67 -9.46 -11.92
C ALA A 255 15.69 -10.98 -12.20
N LYS A 256 15.61 -11.39 -13.48
CA LYS A 256 15.78 -12.80 -13.89
C LYS A 256 17.16 -13.33 -13.50
N ASP A 257 18.22 -12.60 -13.81
CA ASP A 257 19.60 -13.01 -13.48
C ASP A 257 19.82 -13.15 -11.97
N VAL A 258 19.21 -12.27 -11.16
CA VAL A 258 19.23 -12.37 -9.69
C VAL A 258 18.54 -13.64 -9.20
N LEU A 259 17.39 -14.02 -9.78
CA LEU A 259 16.69 -15.25 -9.41
C LEU A 259 17.50 -16.50 -9.79
N LEU A 260 18.09 -16.51 -10.99
CA LEU A 260 18.97 -17.59 -11.46
C LEU A 260 20.18 -17.76 -10.55
N ALA A 261 20.85 -16.66 -10.17
CA ALA A 261 21.98 -16.68 -9.25
C ALA A 261 21.59 -17.19 -7.85
N ASN A 262 20.31 -17.08 -7.49
CA ASN A 262 19.76 -17.63 -6.26
C ASN A 262 19.22 -19.07 -6.46
N GLY A 263 19.52 -19.76 -7.55
CA GLY A 263 19.17 -21.16 -7.74
C GLY A 263 17.68 -21.42 -7.99
N ILE A 264 16.98 -20.45 -8.59
CA ILE A 264 15.68 -20.70 -9.23
C ILE A 264 15.96 -21.16 -10.66
N GLU A 265 15.30 -22.23 -11.10
CA GLU A 265 15.56 -22.81 -12.42
C GLU A 265 14.99 -21.94 -13.55
N PRO A 266 15.61 -21.93 -14.75
CA PRO A 266 15.17 -21.07 -15.86
C PRO A 266 13.72 -21.28 -16.29
N HIS A 267 13.22 -22.53 -16.25
CA HIS A 267 11.85 -22.86 -16.64
C HIS A 267 10.80 -22.37 -15.63
N GLN A 268 11.22 -21.99 -14.43
CA GLN A 268 10.32 -21.45 -13.40
C GLN A 268 10.10 -19.93 -13.55
N ILE A 269 10.88 -19.24 -14.38
CA ILE A 269 10.91 -17.77 -14.45
C ILE A 269 10.35 -17.30 -15.80
N HIS A 270 9.26 -16.53 -15.74
CA HIS A 270 8.59 -16.00 -16.94
C HIS A 270 8.55 -14.47 -16.91
N ILE A 271 9.02 -13.83 -17.97
CA ILE A 271 8.92 -12.37 -18.13
C ILE A 271 7.67 -12.06 -18.96
N ILE A 272 6.67 -11.46 -18.33
CA ILE A 272 5.41 -11.08 -18.98
C ILE A 272 5.51 -9.64 -19.48
N GLY A 273 5.40 -9.46 -20.79
CA GLY A 273 5.45 -8.14 -21.42
C GLY A 273 5.31 -8.18 -22.94
N GLN A 274 5.28 -7.00 -23.55
CA GLN A 274 5.32 -6.83 -25.01
C GLN A 274 6.52 -5.95 -25.35
N LYS A 275 7.45 -6.45 -26.17
CA LYS A 275 8.64 -5.74 -26.68
C LYS A 275 9.36 -4.90 -25.61
N LEU A 276 10.19 -5.57 -24.81
CA LEU A 276 10.99 -4.92 -23.76
C LEU A 276 12.41 -4.59 -24.25
N VAL A 277 12.94 -3.46 -23.79
CA VAL A 277 14.32 -3.06 -24.12
C VAL A 277 15.29 -4.04 -23.48
N GLY A 278 16.17 -4.64 -24.29
CA GLY A 278 17.24 -5.54 -23.80
C GLY A 278 16.82 -6.98 -23.53
N ILE A 279 15.59 -7.38 -23.90
CA ILE A 279 15.09 -8.75 -23.79
C ILE A 279 14.66 -9.22 -25.18
N GLU A 280 15.07 -10.41 -25.59
CA GLU A 280 14.70 -10.96 -26.88
C GLU A 280 13.22 -11.41 -26.89
N GLU A 281 12.57 -11.34 -28.05
CA GLU A 281 11.14 -11.65 -28.17
C GLU A 281 10.79 -13.08 -27.72
N HIS A 282 11.71 -14.02 -27.88
CA HIS A 282 11.54 -15.41 -27.45
C HIS A 282 11.62 -15.61 -25.92
N GLU A 283 12.18 -14.64 -25.19
CA GLU A 283 12.24 -14.66 -23.71
C GLU A 283 10.99 -14.04 -23.07
N LEU A 284 10.11 -13.43 -23.87
CA LEU A 284 8.86 -12.85 -23.40
C LEU A 284 7.73 -13.88 -23.48
N SER A 285 6.92 -13.93 -22.43
CA SER A 285 5.70 -14.73 -22.39
C SER A 285 4.47 -13.83 -22.41
N SER A 286 3.40 -14.25 -23.09
CA SER A 286 2.10 -13.62 -22.88
C SER A 286 1.51 -14.07 -21.55
N ILE A 287 0.50 -13.37 -21.07
CA ILE A 287 -0.21 -13.79 -19.86
C ILE A 287 -0.93 -15.14 -20.04
N ASN A 288 -1.41 -15.42 -21.24
CA ASN A 288 -2.10 -16.67 -21.53
C ASN A 288 -1.12 -17.84 -21.54
N ASP A 289 0.11 -17.61 -22.01
CA ASP A 289 1.17 -18.61 -21.93
C ASP A 289 1.52 -18.87 -20.46
N PHE A 290 1.69 -17.81 -19.66
CA PHE A 290 1.95 -17.98 -18.22
C PHE A 290 0.82 -18.73 -17.48
N LYS A 291 -0.45 -18.52 -17.83
CA LYS A 291 -1.58 -19.27 -17.26
C LYS A 291 -1.50 -20.77 -17.58
N ARG A 292 -1.09 -21.14 -18.80
CA ARG A 292 -0.90 -22.55 -19.20
C ARG A 292 0.29 -23.20 -18.50
N GLU A 293 1.39 -22.45 -18.36
CA GLU A 293 2.55 -22.91 -17.60
C GLU A 293 2.18 -23.10 -16.12
N TYR A 294 1.37 -22.20 -15.55
CA TYR A 294 0.83 -22.38 -14.20
C TYR A 294 -0.01 -23.65 -14.06
N GLU A 295 -0.93 -23.93 -14.99
CA GLU A 295 -1.71 -25.17 -14.98
C GLU A 295 -0.81 -26.42 -15.06
N THR A 296 0.28 -26.34 -15.84
CA THR A 296 1.26 -27.41 -15.94
C THR A 296 2.04 -27.58 -14.62
N ALA A 297 2.53 -26.48 -14.05
CA ALA A 297 3.26 -26.49 -12.79
C ALA A 297 2.42 -27.06 -11.62
N GLN A 298 1.11 -26.80 -11.60
CA GLN A 298 0.19 -27.41 -10.63
C GLN A 298 0.16 -28.95 -10.71
N LEU A 299 0.35 -29.54 -11.89
CA LEU A 299 0.38 -31.00 -12.06
C LEU A 299 1.67 -31.65 -11.55
N PHE A 300 2.76 -30.88 -11.52
CA PHE A 300 4.10 -31.35 -11.13
C PHE A 300 4.55 -30.84 -9.76
N ASP A 301 3.67 -30.15 -9.04
CA ASP A 301 3.97 -29.56 -7.72
C ASP A 301 5.08 -28.50 -7.78
N GLU A 302 5.16 -27.79 -8.91
CA GLU A 302 6.21 -26.83 -9.22
C GLU A 302 5.82 -25.39 -8.85
N LYS A 303 6.86 -24.57 -8.64
CA LYS A 303 6.73 -23.17 -8.28
C LYS A 303 7.17 -22.28 -9.41
N LEU A 304 6.37 -21.25 -9.73
CA LEU A 304 6.67 -20.32 -10.81
C LEU A 304 6.89 -18.89 -10.31
N ILE A 305 7.60 -18.09 -11.10
CA ILE A 305 7.81 -16.66 -10.86
C ILE A 305 7.47 -15.90 -12.14
N ALA A 306 6.50 -15.00 -12.04
CA ALA A 306 6.20 -14.03 -13.08
C ALA A 306 6.92 -12.71 -12.79
N ILE A 307 7.70 -12.21 -13.74
CA ILE A 307 8.27 -10.87 -13.74
C ILE A 307 7.44 -10.00 -14.69
N THR A 308 6.91 -8.91 -14.16
CA THR A 308 6.18 -7.90 -14.93
C THR A 308 6.93 -6.58 -14.89
N VAL A 309 6.80 -5.78 -15.94
CA VAL A 309 7.41 -4.44 -15.99
C VAL A 309 6.44 -3.35 -15.56
N ALA A 310 6.95 -2.18 -15.19
CA ALA A 310 6.14 -1.00 -14.85
C ALA A 310 5.07 -0.66 -15.91
N GLY A 311 5.38 -0.89 -17.20
CA GLY A 311 4.47 -0.71 -18.34
C GLY A 311 3.42 -1.81 -18.53
N PHE A 312 3.48 -2.90 -17.77
CA PHE A 312 2.44 -3.93 -17.73
C PHE A 312 1.28 -3.39 -16.86
N ARG A 313 0.28 -2.79 -17.52
CA ARG A 313 -0.73 -1.89 -16.92
C ARG A 313 -1.82 -2.61 -16.10
N ALA A 314 -2.59 -1.82 -15.36
CA ALA A 314 -3.72 -2.25 -14.54
C ALA A 314 -4.81 -2.97 -15.38
N GLY A 315 -5.62 -3.82 -14.73
CA GLY A 315 -6.79 -4.49 -15.33
C GLY A 315 -6.62 -5.99 -15.62
N VAL A 316 -5.39 -6.49 -15.60
CA VAL A 316 -5.10 -7.94 -15.73
C VAL A 316 -5.63 -8.73 -14.54
N ASN A 317 -6.46 -9.75 -14.81
CA ASN A 317 -6.95 -10.71 -13.82
C ASN A 317 -6.27 -12.09 -13.99
N PHE A 318 -5.53 -12.52 -12.98
CA PHE A 318 -4.90 -13.85 -12.94
C PHE A 318 -5.90 -15.00 -12.71
N GLY A 319 -7.15 -14.69 -12.35
CA GLY A 319 -8.17 -15.71 -12.05
C GLY A 319 -8.12 -16.15 -10.58
N GLN A 320 -9.15 -16.87 -10.16
CA GLN A 320 -9.33 -17.26 -8.76
C GLN A 320 -8.31 -18.30 -8.31
N GLU A 321 -8.10 -19.36 -9.09
CA GLU A 321 -7.19 -20.46 -8.74
C GLU A 321 -5.75 -19.97 -8.55
N MET A 322 -5.26 -19.10 -9.42
CA MET A 322 -3.94 -18.50 -9.27
C MET A 322 -3.87 -17.63 -8.00
N LYS A 323 -4.92 -16.86 -7.67
CA LYS A 323 -4.89 -16.07 -6.42
C LYS A 323 -4.84 -16.95 -5.18
N GLU A 324 -5.48 -18.12 -5.23
CA GLU A 324 -5.47 -19.10 -4.14
C GLU A 324 -4.05 -19.62 -3.85
N SER A 325 -3.23 -19.82 -4.87
CA SER A 325 -1.87 -20.39 -4.77
C SER A 325 -0.75 -19.34 -4.84
N LEU A 326 -1.08 -18.04 -4.79
CA LEU A 326 -0.09 -16.96 -4.76
C LEU A 326 0.72 -17.02 -3.47
N ILE A 327 2.05 -17.15 -3.60
CA ILE A 327 2.99 -17.27 -2.48
C ILE A 327 3.36 -15.88 -1.96
N ASN A 328 3.89 -15.05 -2.84
CA ASN A 328 4.24 -13.67 -2.52
C ASN A 328 4.25 -12.78 -3.76
N SER A 329 4.23 -11.47 -3.53
CA SER A 329 4.44 -10.49 -4.59
C SER A 329 5.37 -9.37 -4.17
N TRP A 330 6.14 -8.85 -5.11
CA TRP A 330 7.07 -7.74 -4.91
C TRP A 330 6.73 -6.60 -5.86
N ASP A 331 6.61 -5.38 -5.34
CA ASP A 331 6.34 -4.19 -6.13
C ASP A 331 7.33 -3.08 -5.83
N SER A 332 8.23 -2.80 -6.78
CA SER A 332 9.22 -1.73 -6.69
C SER A 332 8.66 -0.31 -6.91
N THR A 333 7.34 -0.14 -7.03
CA THR A 333 6.70 1.13 -7.38
C THR A 333 6.72 2.16 -6.23
N ILE A 334 7.17 3.37 -6.53
CA ILE A 334 7.30 4.55 -5.61
C ILE A 334 6.11 5.50 -5.75
N ALA A 335 5.29 5.27 -6.75
CA ALA A 335 4.35 6.24 -7.25
C ALA A 335 3.17 6.47 -6.28
N ASN A 336 2.33 7.42 -6.66
CA ASN A 336 1.11 7.80 -5.95
C ASN A 336 0.26 6.59 -5.51
N ILE A 337 -0.67 6.83 -4.57
CA ILE A 337 -1.56 5.80 -4.00
C ILE A 337 -2.16 4.90 -5.09
N ALA A 338 -2.63 5.50 -6.18
CA ALA A 338 -3.27 4.79 -7.28
C ALA A 338 -2.33 3.77 -7.94
N ALA A 339 -1.08 4.16 -8.23
CA ALA A 339 -0.11 3.29 -8.86
C ALA A 339 0.29 2.09 -8.00
N VAL A 340 0.34 2.25 -6.68
CA VAL A 340 0.63 1.15 -5.72
C VAL A 340 -0.54 0.19 -5.63
N VAL A 341 -1.75 0.71 -5.39
CA VAL A 341 -2.91 -0.16 -5.21
C VAL A 341 -3.24 -0.90 -6.50
N GLN A 342 -3.06 -0.26 -7.66
CA GLN A 342 -3.30 -0.87 -8.98
C GLN A 342 -2.25 -1.88 -9.43
N ALA A 343 -1.16 -2.01 -8.68
CA ALA A 343 -0.07 -2.91 -8.98
C ALA A 343 -0.36 -4.34 -8.51
N ASN A 344 0.64 -5.03 -7.98
CA ASN A 344 0.57 -6.43 -7.62
C ASN A 344 -0.41 -6.69 -6.48
N ILE A 345 -0.52 -5.78 -5.49
CA ILE A 345 -1.45 -5.97 -4.36
C ILE A 345 -2.92 -5.90 -4.81
N GLY A 346 -3.26 -4.98 -5.72
CA GLY A 346 -4.61 -4.92 -6.29
C GLY A 346 -4.96 -6.09 -7.20
N ARG A 347 -3.96 -6.69 -7.85
CA ARG A 347 -4.13 -7.91 -8.66
C ARG A 347 -4.31 -9.16 -7.80
N ALA A 348 -3.77 -9.15 -6.59
CA ALA A 348 -4.02 -10.20 -5.61
C ALA A 348 -5.46 -10.17 -5.09
N CYS A 349 -6.14 -9.01 -5.10
CA CYS A 349 -7.51 -8.90 -4.59
C CYS A 349 -8.51 -9.76 -5.37
N GLY A 350 -9.59 -10.20 -4.73
CA GLY A 350 -10.67 -10.95 -5.37
C GLY A 350 -11.45 -11.85 -4.41
N TYR A 351 -12.15 -12.84 -4.96
CA TYR A 351 -12.93 -13.82 -4.21
C TYR A 351 -12.12 -15.12 -4.11
N HIS A 352 -11.33 -15.25 -3.05
CA HIS A 352 -10.44 -16.40 -2.78
C HIS A 352 -10.15 -16.49 -1.27
N GLU A 353 -9.56 -17.59 -0.81
CA GLU A 353 -9.35 -17.85 0.62
C GLU A 353 -7.89 -17.66 1.07
N ASN A 354 -6.97 -17.41 0.14
CA ASN A 354 -5.56 -17.19 0.44
C ASN A 354 -5.32 -16.02 1.42
N THR A 355 -4.98 -16.38 2.65
CA THR A 355 -4.63 -15.48 3.75
C THR A 355 -3.14 -15.54 4.12
N THR A 356 -2.35 -16.35 3.41
CA THR A 356 -0.95 -16.62 3.72
C THR A 356 0.01 -15.83 2.83
N ALA A 357 -0.42 -15.47 1.61
CA ALA A 357 0.38 -14.72 0.65
C ALA A 357 1.00 -13.47 1.27
N LYS A 358 2.28 -13.18 0.94
CA LYS A 358 2.97 -11.97 1.40
C LYS A 358 3.20 -10.97 0.27
N HIS A 359 2.81 -9.72 0.47
CA HIS A 359 2.88 -8.65 -0.51
C HIS A 359 3.88 -7.58 -0.05
N TYR A 360 5.05 -7.56 -0.68
CA TYR A 360 6.10 -6.58 -0.47
C TYR A 360 5.79 -5.34 -1.31
N THR A 361 5.37 -4.25 -0.66
CA THR A 361 4.93 -3.02 -1.35
C THR A 361 5.02 -1.80 -0.42
N ASN A 362 4.66 -0.62 -0.93
CA ASN A 362 4.59 0.61 -0.15
C ASN A 362 3.40 0.55 0.83
N LEU A 363 3.68 0.23 2.08
CA LEU A 363 2.67 0.10 3.14
C LEU A 363 1.96 1.42 3.44
N ASP A 364 2.66 2.54 3.34
CA ASP A 364 2.11 3.86 3.66
C ASP A 364 1.05 4.25 2.62
N ALA A 365 1.29 3.96 1.35
CA ALA A 365 0.29 4.12 0.28
C ALA A 365 -0.93 3.20 0.48
N VAL A 366 -0.71 1.97 0.94
CA VAL A 366 -1.82 1.05 1.26
C VAL A 366 -2.66 1.56 2.43
N ARG A 367 -2.02 2.08 3.49
CA ARG A 367 -2.73 2.66 4.64
C ARG A 367 -3.54 3.89 4.26
N ALA A 368 -2.92 4.79 3.49
CA ALA A 368 -3.60 5.95 2.93
C ALA A 368 -4.84 5.54 2.11
N TYR A 369 -4.71 4.51 1.26
CA TYR A 369 -5.85 3.97 0.52
C TYR A 369 -6.95 3.40 1.42
N GLY A 370 -6.59 2.66 2.47
CA GLY A 370 -7.55 2.11 3.42
C GLY A 370 -8.37 3.18 4.12
N GLU A 371 -7.72 4.23 4.63
CA GLU A 371 -8.38 5.36 5.29
C GLU A 371 -9.32 6.10 4.31
N LEU A 372 -8.87 6.28 3.08
CA LEU A 372 -9.66 6.86 2.01
C LEU A 372 -10.91 6.03 1.68
N LEU A 373 -10.80 4.70 1.62
CA LEU A 373 -11.96 3.83 1.42
C LEU A 373 -12.94 3.88 2.58
N ASP A 374 -12.46 3.88 3.82
CA ASP A 374 -13.31 3.97 5.01
C ASP A 374 -14.10 5.28 5.03
N HIS A 375 -13.51 6.37 4.55
CA HIS A 375 -14.19 7.65 4.37
C HIS A 375 -15.26 7.60 3.27
N LEU A 376 -14.95 7.04 2.09
CA LEU A 376 -15.92 6.90 1.01
C LEU A 376 -17.10 5.99 1.39
N GLU A 377 -16.84 4.92 2.14
CA GLU A 377 -17.86 4.03 2.66
C GLU A 377 -18.77 4.75 3.66
N SER A 378 -18.20 5.59 4.53
CA SER A 378 -18.93 6.39 5.51
C SER A 378 -19.81 7.48 4.86
N ASN A 379 -19.38 8.01 3.70
CA ASN A 379 -20.08 9.03 2.92
C ASN A 379 -20.91 8.46 1.76
N HIS A 380 -21.31 7.19 1.85
CA HIS A 380 -22.14 6.53 0.84
C HIS A 380 -23.48 7.25 0.62
N ASN A 381 -23.86 7.48 -0.65
CA ASN A 381 -25.03 8.28 -1.09
C ASN A 381 -24.98 9.76 -0.72
N SER A 382 -23.80 10.32 -0.42
CA SER A 382 -23.64 11.76 -0.24
C SER A 382 -23.54 12.50 -1.58
N HIS A 383 -23.93 13.79 -1.54
CA HIS A 383 -23.66 14.79 -2.56
C HIS A 383 -22.57 15.78 -2.11
N GLU A 384 -22.01 15.57 -0.91
CA GLU A 384 -21.07 16.47 -0.26
C GLU A 384 -19.64 16.01 -0.54
N PHE A 385 -19.03 16.64 -1.54
CA PHE A 385 -17.61 16.46 -1.87
C PHE A 385 -16.73 17.56 -1.26
N GLU A 386 -17.33 18.53 -0.56
CA GLU A 386 -16.59 19.58 0.14
C GLU A 386 -15.71 18.96 1.24
N GLY A 387 -14.44 19.36 1.30
CA GLY A 387 -13.48 18.87 2.29
C GLY A 387 -12.83 17.52 1.99
N LEU A 388 -13.34 16.72 1.05
CA LEU A 388 -12.73 15.42 0.71
C LEU A 388 -11.39 15.57 -0.04
N HIS A 389 -11.15 16.71 -0.70
CA HIS A 389 -9.81 17.14 -1.16
C HIS A 389 -8.85 17.43 0.00
N LEU A 390 -9.30 18.20 1.01
CA LEU A 390 -8.48 18.51 2.19
C LEU A 390 -8.12 17.25 2.95
N LEU A 391 -9.07 16.32 3.08
CA LEU A 391 -8.82 15.01 3.67
C LEU A 391 -7.78 14.22 2.86
N PHE A 392 -7.90 14.20 1.52
CA PHE A 392 -6.92 13.54 0.66
C PHE A 392 -5.52 14.10 0.87
N ASP A 393 -5.36 15.43 0.85
CA ASP A 393 -4.07 16.09 1.10
C ASP A 393 -3.53 15.81 2.50
N GLN A 394 -4.39 15.83 3.53
CA GLN A 394 -4.02 15.51 4.91
C GLN A 394 -3.53 14.07 5.04
N ILE A 395 -4.21 13.11 4.38
CA ILE A 395 -3.81 11.70 4.38
C ILE A 395 -2.49 11.53 3.64
N CYS A 396 -2.35 12.10 2.44
CA CYS A 396 -1.10 12.06 1.68
C CYS A 396 0.07 12.65 2.46
N SER A 397 -0.12 13.80 3.10
CA SER A 397 0.89 14.44 3.94
C SER A 397 1.23 13.61 5.17
N ARG A 398 0.25 12.99 5.84
CA ARG A 398 0.45 12.17 7.04
C ARG A 398 1.29 10.92 6.75
N TYR A 399 1.07 10.29 5.60
CA TYR A 399 1.75 9.06 5.22
C TYR A 399 3.01 9.31 4.37
N ASP A 400 3.37 10.56 4.10
CA ASP A 400 4.45 10.95 3.19
C ASP A 400 4.35 10.27 1.82
N VAL A 401 3.12 10.12 1.32
CA VAL A 401 2.83 9.52 0.02
C VAL A 401 2.55 10.64 -0.96
N ARG A 402 3.14 10.55 -2.16
CA ARG A 402 2.82 11.50 -3.24
C ARG A 402 1.31 11.42 -3.52
N GLY A 403 0.64 12.57 -3.43
CA GLY A 403 -0.77 12.73 -3.82
C GLY A 403 -0.96 12.60 -5.33
N PHE A 404 -1.76 13.47 -5.94
CA PHE A 404 -1.82 13.51 -7.41
C PHE A 404 -0.42 13.75 -7.99
N ASP A 405 -0.12 13.11 -9.13
CA ASP A 405 1.09 13.43 -9.88
C ASP A 405 1.11 14.95 -10.10
N ARG A 406 2.18 15.60 -9.64
CA ARG A 406 2.37 17.06 -9.67
C ARG A 406 2.51 17.56 -11.11
N GLY A 407 1.42 17.55 -11.86
CA GLY A 407 1.25 18.23 -13.15
C GLY A 407 0.60 19.62 -13.01
N THR A 408 0.11 19.98 -11.83
CA THR A 408 -0.50 21.28 -11.57
C THR A 408 -0.15 21.76 -10.16
N THR A 409 0.79 22.70 -10.06
CA THR A 409 0.94 23.53 -8.86
C THR A 409 0.40 24.93 -9.16
N ILE A 410 -0.58 25.35 -8.38
CA ILE A 410 -0.75 26.76 -8.00
C ILE A 410 0.08 26.92 -6.72
N ALA A 411 1.00 27.88 -6.72
CA ALA A 411 1.97 28.13 -5.65
C ALA A 411 1.34 28.88 -4.44
N PRO A 412 2.09 29.20 -3.37
CA PRO A 412 2.08 28.46 -2.10
C PRO A 412 1.49 29.29 -0.93
N VAL A 413 1.09 28.63 0.16
CA VAL A 413 0.81 29.30 1.45
C VAL A 413 1.88 28.91 2.47
N ALA A 414 2.38 29.92 3.20
CA ALA A 414 3.47 29.82 4.16
C ALA A 414 3.04 29.11 5.46
N GLU A 415 3.83 28.12 5.89
CA GLU A 415 3.71 27.56 7.24
C GLU A 415 4.62 28.30 8.22
N THR A 416 4.02 28.72 9.35
CA THR A 416 4.72 29.38 10.44
C THR A 416 5.08 28.33 11.48
N LYS A 417 6.37 28.03 11.68
CA LYS A 417 6.83 27.16 12.78
C LYS A 417 6.94 27.99 14.07
N ILE A 418 6.20 27.60 15.10
CA ILE A 418 6.35 28.10 16.47
C ILE A 418 7.21 27.10 17.24
N THR A 419 8.40 27.51 17.66
CA THR A 419 9.28 26.77 18.57
C THR A 419 9.01 27.22 20.01
N LYS A 420 8.75 26.27 20.93
CA LYS A 420 8.68 26.53 22.38
C LYS A 420 10.06 26.33 23.01
N GLU A 421 10.46 27.27 23.87
CA GLU A 421 11.68 27.26 24.67
C GLU A 421 11.69 26.11 25.72
N LEU A 422 12.85 25.46 25.88
CA LEU A 422 13.11 24.43 26.91
C LEU A 422 14.09 24.98 27.95
N THR A 423 13.68 24.94 29.20
CA THR A 423 14.46 25.25 30.41
C THR A 423 15.73 24.40 30.53
N ALA A 424 16.84 25.04 30.93
CA ALA A 424 18.18 24.46 31.07
C ALA A 424 18.20 23.17 31.93
N SER A 425 18.40 22.03 31.28
CA SER A 425 18.66 20.74 31.92
C SER A 425 20.17 20.47 31.98
N LYS A 426 20.66 19.94 33.11
CA LYS A 426 22.06 19.50 33.25
C LYS A 426 22.36 18.40 32.23
N ALA A 427 23.40 18.56 31.42
CA ALA A 427 23.80 17.61 30.40
C ALA A 427 24.97 16.73 30.89
N TYR A 428 24.92 15.43 30.61
CA TYR A 428 25.96 14.46 30.94
C TYR A 428 26.55 13.87 29.66
N SER A 429 27.83 13.49 29.67
CA SER A 429 28.44 12.69 28.58
C SER A 429 28.07 11.21 28.72
N THR A 430 28.23 10.42 27.67
CA THR A 430 28.11 8.95 27.70
C THR A 430 29.51 8.34 27.80
N LYS A 431 29.80 7.60 28.87
CA LYS A 431 31.14 7.02 29.11
C LYS A 431 31.50 5.90 28.12
N GLY A 432 30.48 5.20 27.62
CA GLY A 432 30.61 4.08 26.70
C GLY A 432 29.38 3.19 26.73
N TYR A 433 29.43 2.09 25.98
CA TYR A 433 28.37 1.09 25.95
C TYR A 433 28.92 -0.33 26.00
N ILE A 434 28.07 -1.29 26.38
CA ILE A 434 28.31 -2.72 26.20
C ILE A 434 27.06 -3.36 25.61
N ALA A 435 27.23 -4.38 24.76
CA ALA A 435 26.14 -5.21 24.26
C ALA A 435 26.42 -6.67 24.65
N VAL A 436 25.48 -7.31 25.35
CA VAL A 436 25.66 -8.66 25.90
C VAL A 436 24.44 -9.55 25.63
N PRO A 437 24.64 -10.85 25.37
CA PRO A 437 23.52 -11.80 25.25
C PRO A 437 22.85 -11.99 26.62
N GLY A 438 21.54 -12.15 26.68
CA GLY A 438 20.81 -12.25 27.94
C GLY A 438 21.04 -13.55 28.71
N LYS A 439 21.43 -14.62 28.01
CA LYS A 439 21.68 -15.99 28.49
C LYS A 439 20.64 -16.43 29.52
N LEU A 440 19.36 -16.23 29.23
CA LEU A 440 18.27 -16.41 30.21
C LEU A 440 18.04 -17.88 30.60
N ARG A 441 18.59 -18.84 29.84
CA ARG A 441 18.54 -20.28 30.15
C ARG A 441 19.75 -20.77 30.95
N ASP A 442 20.73 -19.91 31.18
CA ASP A 442 21.94 -20.21 31.95
C ASP A 442 22.06 -19.20 33.11
N PRO A 443 21.37 -19.45 34.25
CA PRO A 443 21.26 -18.47 35.33
C PRO A 443 22.62 -18.06 35.91
N ASP A 444 23.58 -18.99 35.95
CA ASP A 444 24.91 -18.82 36.53
C ASP A 444 25.97 -18.32 35.54
N PHE A 445 25.55 -17.90 34.33
CA PHE A 445 26.45 -17.35 33.32
C PHE A 445 27.24 -16.15 33.85
N ASP A 446 28.57 -16.21 33.71
CA ASP A 446 29.48 -15.17 34.19
C ASP A 446 29.62 -14.03 33.17
N PHE A 447 29.01 -12.88 33.49
CA PHE A 447 29.05 -11.67 32.66
C PHE A 447 30.35 -10.87 32.79
N SER A 448 31.25 -11.24 33.71
CA SER A 448 32.55 -10.56 33.87
C SER A 448 33.43 -10.67 32.61
N ILE A 449 33.15 -11.66 31.75
CA ILE A 449 33.80 -11.81 30.44
C ILE A 449 33.53 -10.62 29.51
N PHE A 450 32.43 -9.89 29.71
CA PHE A 450 32.03 -8.75 28.87
C PHE A 450 32.37 -7.40 29.51
N THR A 451 32.39 -7.31 30.83
CA THR A 451 32.73 -6.08 31.55
C THR A 451 33.18 -6.36 32.98
N ASN A 452 34.12 -5.55 33.48
CA ASN A 452 34.52 -5.54 34.89
C ASN A 452 33.88 -4.38 35.68
N ASP A 453 33.00 -3.59 35.04
CA ASP A 453 32.32 -2.47 35.72
C ASP A 453 31.21 -2.99 36.64
N PRO A 454 31.31 -2.78 37.97
CA PRO A 454 30.34 -3.33 38.92
C PRO A 454 28.93 -2.76 38.73
N GLU A 455 28.78 -1.51 38.25
CA GLU A 455 27.46 -0.93 37.97
C GLU A 455 26.80 -1.61 36.77
N LEU A 456 27.58 -1.95 35.73
CA LEU A 456 27.02 -2.64 34.56
C LEU A 456 26.68 -4.10 34.87
N LEU A 457 27.50 -4.79 35.67
CA LEU A 457 27.22 -6.16 36.13
C LEU A 457 25.94 -6.21 36.98
N GLU A 458 25.77 -5.26 37.91
CA GLU A 458 24.55 -5.16 38.71
C GLU A 458 23.32 -4.87 37.83
N ALA A 459 23.45 -3.98 36.84
CA ALA A 459 22.36 -3.68 35.90
C ALA A 459 21.93 -4.91 35.09
N ILE A 460 22.87 -5.71 34.58
CA ILE A 460 22.58 -6.95 33.86
C ILE A 460 21.81 -7.91 34.77
N SER A 461 22.26 -8.10 36.01
CA SER A 461 21.62 -8.99 36.99
C SER A 461 20.15 -8.58 37.25
N LEU A 462 19.89 -7.30 37.51
CA LEU A 462 18.55 -6.78 37.78
C LEU A 462 17.62 -6.90 36.56
N ILE A 463 18.13 -6.69 35.34
CA ILE A 463 17.36 -6.85 34.10
C ILE A 463 17.00 -8.33 33.87
N ARG A 464 17.94 -9.25 34.08
CA ARG A 464 17.71 -10.71 33.94
C ARG A 464 16.67 -11.22 34.92
N GLN A 465 16.72 -10.76 36.17
CA GLN A 465 15.73 -11.13 37.20
C GLN A 465 14.30 -10.78 36.78
N GLU A 466 14.08 -9.63 36.12
CA GLU A 466 12.75 -9.26 35.64
C GLU A 466 12.27 -10.19 34.51
N LEU A 467 13.17 -10.71 33.67
CA LEU A 467 12.85 -11.59 32.54
C LEU A 467 12.59 -13.05 32.93
N ILE A 468 13.00 -13.48 34.12
CA ILE A 468 12.90 -14.86 34.63
C ILE A 468 11.80 -14.94 35.69
N GLY A 469 10.89 -15.91 35.55
CA GLY A 469 9.83 -16.25 36.53
C GLY A 469 10.12 -17.59 37.22
N GLU A 470 9.16 -18.09 38.00
CA GLU A 470 9.31 -19.35 38.76
C GLU A 470 9.63 -20.57 37.87
N ASP A 471 9.09 -20.61 36.64
CA ASP A 471 9.30 -21.69 35.67
C ASP A 471 10.30 -21.32 34.54
N GLY A 472 11.10 -20.26 34.71
CA GLY A 472 12.08 -19.78 33.72
C GLY A 472 11.64 -18.53 32.93
N PRO A 473 12.24 -18.25 31.75
CA PRO A 473 11.97 -17.04 30.99
C PRO A 473 10.52 -16.97 30.51
N TYR A 474 9.83 -15.87 30.81
CA TYR A 474 8.39 -15.75 30.55
C TYR A 474 8.04 -14.47 29.77
N ARG A 475 6.95 -14.50 29.01
CA ARG A 475 6.47 -13.33 28.26
C ARG A 475 5.66 -12.40 29.16
N LYS A 476 5.95 -11.09 29.14
CA LYS A 476 5.24 -10.09 29.94
C LYS A 476 5.01 -8.78 29.17
N LYS A 477 3.85 -8.17 29.40
CA LYS A 477 3.53 -6.79 28.98
C LYS A 477 3.91 -5.80 30.07
N ASN A 478 4.22 -4.56 29.69
CA ASN A 478 4.45 -3.45 30.63
C ASN A 478 5.51 -3.75 31.70
N ARG A 479 6.65 -4.29 31.29
CA ARG A 479 7.81 -4.48 32.18
C ARG A 479 8.30 -3.13 32.70
N ALA A 480 8.68 -3.11 33.96
CA ALA A 480 9.27 -1.95 34.60
C ALA A 480 10.15 -2.44 35.76
N LEU A 481 11.35 -1.89 35.88
CA LEU A 481 12.16 -2.05 37.08
C LEU A 481 11.55 -1.11 38.14
N ARG A 482 10.82 -1.65 39.12
CA ARG A 482 10.11 -0.86 40.16
C ARG A 482 10.69 -1.15 41.54
N GLY A 483 11.18 -0.11 42.22
CA GLY A 483 11.67 -0.14 43.61
C GLY A 483 12.64 1.02 43.88
N GLU A 484 12.71 1.51 45.13
CA GLU A 484 13.60 2.62 45.54
C GLU A 484 15.07 2.36 45.20
N HIS A 485 15.48 1.08 45.14
CA HIS A 485 16.85 0.66 44.85
C HIS A 485 17.16 0.46 43.34
N GLN A 486 16.17 0.51 42.45
CA GLN A 486 16.34 0.19 41.01
C GLN A 486 16.13 1.41 40.09
N ASN A 487 15.81 2.57 40.67
CA ASN A 487 15.48 3.78 39.92
C ASN A 487 16.67 4.39 39.14
N TRP A 488 17.89 3.89 39.37
CA TRP A 488 19.11 4.34 38.68
C TRP A 488 19.30 3.74 37.28
N ILE A 489 18.52 2.71 36.91
CA ILE A 489 18.50 2.11 35.57
C ILE A 489 17.27 2.60 34.83
N LYS A 490 17.46 3.21 33.66
CA LYS A 490 16.38 3.40 32.70
C LYS A 490 16.34 2.19 31.77
N ALA A 491 15.24 1.44 31.77
CA ALA A 491 15.08 0.27 30.90
C ALA A 491 14.03 0.55 29.82
N GLN A 492 14.44 0.43 28.55
CA GLN A 492 13.55 0.37 27.40
C GLN A 492 13.37 -1.10 27.00
N TRP A 493 12.18 -1.63 27.29
CA TRP A 493 11.81 -3.00 26.95
C TRP A 493 11.33 -3.05 25.50
N VAL A 494 12.28 -3.30 24.59
CA VAL A 494 12.00 -3.35 23.16
C VAL A 494 11.20 -4.61 22.87
N ASN A 495 10.00 -4.39 22.33
CA ASN A 495 9.10 -5.42 21.85
C ASN A 495 8.93 -5.25 20.34
N GLY A 496 8.13 -6.13 19.71
CA GLY A 496 7.93 -6.11 18.27
C GLY A 496 7.42 -4.77 17.71
N ALA A 497 6.67 -3.99 18.50
CA ALA A 497 6.05 -2.75 18.04
C ALA A 497 7.03 -1.58 18.06
N THR A 498 8.02 -1.64 18.94
CA THR A 498 9.03 -0.59 19.16
C THR A 498 10.38 -0.93 18.55
N TYR A 499 10.58 -2.18 18.13
CA TYR A 499 11.83 -2.66 17.56
C TYR A 499 12.22 -1.84 16.34
N ASP A 500 11.35 -1.85 15.33
CA ASP A 500 11.52 -1.14 14.08
C ASP A 500 10.16 -0.56 13.65
N ASP A 501 9.85 0.63 14.15
CA ASP A 501 8.63 1.36 13.82
C ASP A 501 8.75 2.15 12.50
N GLY A 502 9.86 1.98 11.76
CA GLY A 502 10.13 2.63 10.48
C GLY A 502 10.54 4.10 10.59
N THR A 503 10.79 4.61 11.80
CA THR A 503 11.36 5.94 12.02
C THR A 503 12.84 5.85 12.38
N GLN A 504 13.61 6.92 12.12
CA GLN A 504 14.99 7.03 12.64
C GLN A 504 15.03 7.07 14.18
N SER A 505 13.89 7.24 14.85
CA SER A 505 13.74 7.21 16.30
C SER A 505 13.36 5.84 16.88
N CYS A 506 13.20 4.80 16.05
CA CYS A 506 12.87 3.45 16.52
C CYS A 506 13.99 2.88 17.42
N ALA A 507 13.67 1.88 18.26
CA ALA A 507 14.63 1.38 19.24
C ALA A 507 15.88 0.76 18.59
N LYS A 508 15.71 0.05 17.47
CA LYS A 508 16.80 -0.51 16.66
C LYS A 508 17.68 0.59 16.08
N ALA A 509 17.11 1.53 15.32
CA ALA A 509 17.86 2.59 14.67
C ALA A 509 18.65 3.42 15.70
N ARG A 510 18.00 3.81 16.81
CA ARG A 510 18.67 4.53 17.89
C ARG A 510 19.82 3.75 18.52
N ALA A 511 19.62 2.47 18.81
CA ALA A 511 20.67 1.65 19.38
C ALA A 511 21.88 1.61 18.44
N LEU A 512 21.67 1.34 17.15
CA LEU A 512 22.73 1.30 16.13
C LEU A 512 23.42 2.64 15.90
N THR A 513 22.65 3.74 15.87
CA THR A 513 23.23 5.08 15.73
C THR A 513 24.12 5.39 16.93
N PHE A 514 23.64 5.22 18.16
CA PHE A 514 24.43 5.53 19.35
C PHE A 514 25.66 4.64 19.49
N THR A 515 25.56 3.33 19.21
CA THR A 515 26.73 2.45 19.27
C THR A 515 27.74 2.77 18.17
N SER A 516 27.29 3.04 16.94
CA SER A 516 28.17 3.42 15.82
C SER A 516 28.93 4.73 16.10
N GLN A 517 28.24 5.74 16.61
CA GLN A 517 28.85 7.02 16.99
C GLN A 517 29.89 6.85 18.11
N LEU A 518 29.59 6.07 19.16
CA LEU A 518 30.56 5.76 20.21
C LEU A 518 31.77 4.97 19.69
N ASN A 519 31.57 4.05 18.76
CA ASN A 519 32.67 3.29 18.12
C ASN A 519 33.57 4.18 17.26
N GLN A 520 33.03 5.26 16.70
CA GLN A 520 33.78 6.27 15.95
C GLN A 520 34.48 7.28 16.87
N GLY A 521 34.29 7.18 18.18
CA GLY A 521 34.85 8.10 19.18
C GLY A 521 34.12 9.45 19.26
N GLU A 522 32.88 9.54 18.77
CA GLU A 522 32.07 10.75 18.88
C GLU A 522 31.52 10.93 20.30
N ASP A 523 31.52 12.18 20.79
CA ASP A 523 30.94 12.53 22.09
C ASP A 523 29.41 12.60 22.01
N ILE A 524 28.73 11.63 22.62
CA ILE A 524 27.26 11.60 22.69
C ILE A 524 26.79 12.04 24.07
N SER A 525 25.86 12.98 24.11
CA SER A 525 25.21 13.36 25.38
C SER A 525 24.33 12.22 25.89
N PHE A 526 24.55 11.82 27.14
CA PHE A 526 23.72 10.81 27.79
C PHE A 526 22.24 11.23 27.89
N ASN A 527 21.96 12.53 27.86
CA ASN A 527 20.58 13.06 27.81
C ASN A 527 19.88 12.78 26.47
N GLN A 528 20.63 12.50 25.39
CA GLN A 528 20.07 12.07 24.11
C GLN A 528 19.82 10.56 24.08
N VAL A 529 20.60 9.80 24.87
CA VAL A 529 20.49 8.34 25.00
C VAL A 529 19.36 7.97 25.97
N VAL A 530 19.31 8.61 27.14
CA VAL A 530 18.23 8.49 28.12
C VAL A 530 17.06 9.37 27.71
N ASN A 531 15.92 8.75 27.41
CA ASN A 531 14.63 9.45 27.35
C ASN A 531 13.95 9.37 28.73
N PRO A 532 14.10 10.37 29.62
CA PRO A 532 13.39 10.36 30.89
C PRO A 532 11.89 10.50 30.63
N GLY A 533 11.08 9.65 31.28
CA GLY A 533 9.62 9.77 31.21
C GLY A 533 9.11 10.98 31.99
N GLY A 534 7.82 11.32 31.86
CA GLY A 534 7.21 12.41 32.64
C GLY A 534 7.39 12.19 34.15
N GLY A 535 8.16 13.06 34.80
CA GLY A 535 8.46 13.00 36.25
C GLY A 535 9.80 12.36 36.63
N GLU A 536 10.58 11.84 35.69
CA GLU A 536 11.95 11.35 35.92
C GLU A 536 13.00 12.40 35.52
N LYS A 537 14.14 12.42 36.19
CA LYS A 537 15.28 13.26 35.78
C LYS A 537 16.45 12.41 35.32
N THR A 538 17.17 12.89 34.30
CA THR A 538 18.41 12.24 33.82
C THR A 538 19.49 12.17 34.90
N GLU A 539 19.49 13.10 35.87
CA GLU A 539 20.45 13.10 36.98
C GLU A 539 20.32 11.87 37.89
N ASP A 540 19.12 11.28 37.96
CA ASP A 540 18.81 10.10 38.77
C ASP A 540 19.17 8.78 38.05
N LYS A 541 19.50 8.83 36.75
CA LYS A 541 19.85 7.65 35.94
C LYS A 541 21.36 7.54 35.78
N LYS A 542 21.93 6.39 36.13
CA LYS A 542 23.34 6.08 35.86
C LYS A 542 23.52 5.20 34.62
N VAL A 543 22.51 4.40 34.29
CA VAL A 543 22.57 3.45 33.16
C VAL A 543 21.28 3.51 32.36
N MET A 544 21.41 3.46 31.03
CA MET A 544 20.31 3.23 30.09
C MET A 544 20.47 1.85 29.47
N ALA A 545 19.42 1.04 29.52
CA ALA A 545 19.37 -0.29 28.96
C ALA A 545 18.32 -0.38 27.85
N SER A 546 18.74 -0.68 26.62
CA SER A 546 17.86 -1.13 25.54
C SER A 546 17.82 -2.65 25.53
N ILE A 547 16.67 -3.23 25.88
CA ILE A 547 16.52 -4.68 26.05
C ILE A 547 15.67 -5.25 24.92
N PHE A 548 16.33 -5.92 23.99
CA PHE A 548 15.70 -6.64 22.88
C PHE A 548 15.44 -8.07 23.32
N SER A 549 14.18 -8.53 23.31
CA SER A 549 13.85 -9.87 23.78
C SER A 549 12.58 -10.42 23.16
N THR A 550 12.60 -11.69 22.75
CA THR A 550 11.37 -12.42 22.33
C THR A 550 10.37 -12.61 23.48
N TYR A 551 10.78 -12.28 24.71
CA TYR A 551 9.96 -12.30 25.92
C TYR A 551 9.28 -10.96 26.25
N ASN A 552 9.57 -9.89 25.50
CA ASN A 552 8.90 -8.61 25.64
C ASN A 552 7.64 -8.56 24.76
N LEU A 553 6.49 -8.25 25.36
CA LEU A 553 5.21 -8.19 24.66
C LEU A 553 4.60 -6.78 24.70
N SER A 554 4.25 -6.26 23.53
CA SER A 554 3.61 -4.95 23.39
C SER A 554 2.22 -4.91 24.03
N GLY A 555 1.94 -3.81 24.73
CA GLY A 555 0.61 -3.48 25.23
C GLY A 555 -0.37 -3.10 24.11
N GLN A 556 0.13 -2.53 23.01
CA GLN A 556 -0.67 -2.18 21.82
C GLN A 556 -1.21 -3.48 21.20
N MET A 557 -2.52 -3.64 21.16
CA MET A 557 -3.17 -4.87 20.65
C MET A 557 -3.21 -4.88 19.11
N ASP A 558 -3.11 -3.69 18.55
CA ASP A 558 -3.27 -3.29 17.15
C ASP A 558 -1.91 -3.05 16.46
N ALA A 559 -0.81 -3.28 17.18
CA ALA A 559 0.54 -3.25 16.62
C ALA A 559 0.83 -4.48 15.74
N PHE A 560 1.37 -4.24 14.54
CA PHE A 560 1.72 -5.25 13.51
C PHE A 560 2.56 -6.42 14.06
N LYS A 561 3.56 -6.10 14.89
CA LYS A 561 4.39 -7.08 15.58
C LYS A 561 4.37 -6.75 17.07
N ARG A 562 3.98 -7.70 17.91
CA ARG A 562 3.83 -7.45 19.36
C ARG A 562 5.00 -7.96 20.19
N SER A 563 5.71 -8.96 19.70
CA SER A 563 6.95 -9.47 20.30
C SER A 563 7.98 -9.66 19.21
N LEU A 564 9.25 -9.57 19.57
CA LEU A 564 10.35 -9.94 18.67
C LEU A 564 10.26 -11.44 18.35
N ASP A 565 10.73 -11.82 17.17
CA ASP A 565 10.93 -13.23 16.77
C ASP A 565 12.41 -13.57 16.58
N SER A 566 12.70 -14.81 16.17
CA SER A 566 14.07 -15.29 15.96
C SER A 566 14.82 -14.48 14.92
N ASP A 567 14.14 -14.06 13.86
CA ASP A 567 14.74 -13.32 12.74
C ASP A 567 15.13 -11.90 13.20
N ASP A 568 14.31 -11.23 14.01
CA ASP A 568 14.70 -9.93 14.60
C ASP A 568 15.92 -10.07 15.52
N MET A 569 15.95 -11.13 16.33
CA MET A 569 17.04 -11.34 17.27
C MET A 569 18.35 -11.66 16.53
N GLU A 570 18.28 -12.48 15.49
CA GLU A 570 19.43 -12.76 14.62
C GLU A 570 19.94 -11.48 13.95
N GLU A 571 19.04 -10.63 13.44
CA GLU A 571 19.38 -9.35 12.85
C GLU A 571 20.12 -8.44 13.84
N ILE A 572 19.52 -8.14 14.99
CA ILE A 572 20.10 -7.16 15.92
C ILE A 572 21.37 -7.68 16.61
N CYS A 573 21.48 -8.99 16.85
CA CYS A 573 22.70 -9.59 17.40
C CYS A 573 23.85 -9.51 16.38
N SER A 574 23.57 -9.80 15.09
CA SER A 574 24.55 -9.68 14.01
C SER A 574 25.03 -8.24 13.82
N LEU A 575 24.11 -7.26 13.83
CA LEU A 575 24.44 -5.85 13.67
C LEU A 575 25.28 -5.26 14.81
N LEU A 576 25.19 -5.84 16.01
CA LEU A 576 25.94 -5.40 17.19
C LEU A 576 27.13 -6.32 17.53
N ASP A 577 27.45 -7.28 16.66
CA ASP A 577 28.53 -8.27 16.82
C ASP A 577 28.45 -9.04 18.16
N VAL A 578 27.24 -9.52 18.47
CA VAL A 578 26.96 -10.31 19.69
C VAL A 578 26.51 -11.72 19.31
N GLU A 579 26.89 -12.70 20.12
CA GLU A 579 26.44 -14.09 19.98
C GLU A 579 24.90 -14.19 19.92
N GLN A 580 24.39 -15.02 19.02
CA GLN A 580 22.95 -15.20 18.84
C GLN A 580 22.27 -15.69 20.12
N ASP A 581 21.25 -14.95 20.57
CA ASP A 581 20.43 -15.29 21.73
C ASP A 581 19.00 -14.75 21.56
N ASN A 582 18.05 -15.29 22.33
CA ASN A 582 16.66 -14.85 22.38
C ASN A 582 16.48 -13.51 23.12
N THR A 583 17.55 -12.98 23.71
CA THR A 583 17.58 -11.70 24.41
C THR A 583 18.94 -11.06 24.24
N LEU A 584 18.95 -9.76 23.93
CA LEU A 584 20.12 -8.92 23.81
C LEU A 584 19.93 -7.70 24.72
N ILE A 585 20.95 -7.37 25.49
CA ILE A 585 20.93 -6.24 26.42
C ILE A 585 22.03 -5.26 25.99
N VAL A 586 21.65 -4.06 25.59
CA VAL A 586 22.58 -2.97 25.25
C VAL A 586 22.53 -1.93 26.35
N LEU A 587 23.66 -1.69 27.01
CA LEU A 587 23.78 -0.80 28.17
C LEU A 587 24.68 0.38 27.84
N TYR A 588 24.21 1.59 28.12
CA TYR A 588 24.97 2.82 28.03
C TYR A 588 25.20 3.37 29.44
N GLN A 589 26.45 3.69 29.77
CA GLN A 589 26.81 4.21 31.08
C GLN A 589 26.93 5.74 31.04
N ARG A 590 26.35 6.41 32.04
CA ARG A 590 26.50 7.85 32.20
C ARG A 590 27.95 8.22 32.54
N GLY A 591 28.47 9.21 31.84
CA GLY A 591 29.78 9.83 32.08
C GLY A 591 29.70 11.06 32.98
N SER A 592 30.68 11.94 32.82
CA SER A 592 30.82 13.17 33.60
C SER A 592 29.75 14.21 33.23
N LEU A 593 29.51 15.14 34.17
CA LEU A 593 28.71 16.33 33.89
C LEU A 593 29.44 17.19 32.84
N LEU A 594 28.74 17.57 31.78
CA LEU A 594 29.23 18.52 30.80
C LEU A 594 29.10 19.93 31.41
N GLU A 595 30.21 20.59 31.67
CA GLU A 595 30.18 22.01 32.05
C GLU A 595 29.65 22.80 30.85
N THR A 596 28.54 23.51 31.05
CA THR A 596 28.07 24.48 30.06
C THR A 596 29.06 25.63 30.08
N THR A 597 30.06 25.58 29.21
CA THR A 597 30.88 26.74 28.90
C THR A 597 29.98 27.75 28.22
N SER A 598 29.40 28.64 29.02
CA SER A 598 28.74 29.85 28.58
C SER A 598 29.78 30.72 27.86
N LYS A 599 29.96 30.52 26.55
CA LYS A 599 30.58 31.41 25.56
C LYS A 599 30.49 30.75 24.19
N ASP A 600 29.55 31.25 23.40
CA ASP A 600 29.43 31.23 21.92
C ASP A 600 27.99 30.95 21.44
N GLU A 601 27.01 31.53 22.13
CA GLU A 601 25.81 32.03 21.44
C GLU A 601 26.11 33.46 20.95
N GLN A 602 26.89 33.55 19.88
CA GLN A 602 26.88 34.73 19.02
C GLN A 602 26.43 34.30 17.64
N CYS A 603 25.28 34.87 17.24
CA CYS A 603 24.74 34.88 15.90
C CYS A 603 25.81 34.84 14.81
N LEU A 604 25.91 33.70 14.12
CA LEU A 604 26.29 33.68 12.72
C LEU A 604 25.12 33.11 11.93
N THR A 605 24.14 33.99 11.71
CA THR A 605 23.27 33.94 10.54
C THR A 605 24.15 33.99 9.30
N HIS A 606 24.55 32.82 8.78
CA HIS A 606 24.96 32.71 7.39
C HIS A 606 23.72 32.34 6.58
N ASP A 607 23.14 33.36 5.95
CA ASP A 607 22.34 33.19 4.74
C ASP A 607 23.18 32.45 3.71
N ILE A 608 22.96 31.14 3.59
CA ILE A 608 23.36 30.40 2.40
C ILE A 608 22.15 30.39 1.47
N GLN A 609 22.08 31.41 0.61
CA GLN A 609 21.31 31.33 -0.63
C GLN A 609 21.98 30.29 -1.52
N THR A 610 21.56 29.03 -1.43
CA THR A 610 21.80 28.04 -2.49
C THR A 610 20.62 28.06 -3.45
N THR A 611 20.68 28.97 -4.43
CA THR A 611 19.99 28.79 -5.70
C THR A 611 20.54 27.55 -6.39
N LEU A 612 19.82 26.44 -6.31
CA LEU A 612 20.03 25.30 -7.21
C LEU A 612 18.74 25.02 -7.97
N ILE A 613 18.63 25.71 -9.11
CA ILE A 613 17.83 25.24 -10.23
C ILE A 613 18.43 23.90 -10.65
N ARG A 614 17.66 22.82 -10.54
CA ARG A 614 17.87 21.61 -11.33
C ARG A 614 16.56 21.24 -12.00
N HIS A 615 16.40 21.74 -13.22
CA HIS A 615 15.74 20.97 -14.25
C HIS A 615 16.52 19.67 -14.42
N ASN A 616 15.82 18.53 -14.36
CA ASN A 616 16.00 17.43 -15.30
C ASN A 616 14.81 16.49 -15.18
N SER A 617 13.98 16.54 -16.23
CA SER A 617 13.13 15.43 -16.62
C SER A 617 13.97 14.16 -16.76
N VAL A 618 13.49 13.04 -16.25
CA VAL A 618 13.75 11.73 -16.85
C VAL A 618 12.48 10.89 -16.68
N PHE A 619 12.13 10.21 -17.76
CA PHE A 619 11.07 9.24 -17.95
C PHE A 619 10.95 8.17 -16.85
#